data_AF-A0A914R0F2-F1
#
_entry.id   AF-A0A914R0F2-F1
#
_cell.length_a   1.000
_cell.length_b   1.000
_cell.length_c   1.000
_cell.angle_alpha   90.00
_cell.angle_beta   90.00
_cell.angle_gamma   90.00
#
_symmetry.space_group_name_H-M   'P 1'
#
loop_
_entity.id
_entity.type
_entity.pdbx_description
1 polymer ?
#
loop_
_entity_poly.entity_id
_entity_poly.type
_entity_poly.pdbx_seq_one_letter_code
_entity_poly.pdbx_strand_id
1 'polypeptide(L)' 'GFFRRSQSAIVNYHCTRGQTCTIDRVNRNKCQFCRLKKCLELGMSRDSVKFGRLQKKQREK' A
#
# COMPACT_ATOMS: atom_id res chain seq x y z
N GLY A 1 -4.55 5.32 4.33
CA GLY A 1 -4.73 4.57 3.05
C GLY A 1 -4.23 3.15 3.21
N PHE A 2 -4.71 2.21 2.38
CA PHE A 2 -4.36 0.78 2.47
C PHE A 2 -2.84 0.56 2.54
N PHE A 3 -2.09 1.04 1.54
CA PHE A 3 -0.64 0.89 1.46
C PHE A 3 0.12 1.42 2.70
N ARG A 4 -0.26 2.61 3.19
CA ARG A 4 0.34 3.17 4.43
C ARG A 4 0.16 2.24 5.63
N ARG A 5 -1.02 1.64 5.82
CA ARG A 5 -1.28 0.74 6.95
C ARG A 5 -0.48 -0.56 6.82
N SER A 6 -0.37 -1.09 5.60
CA SER A 6 0.42 -2.29 5.31
C SER A 6 1.91 -2.11 5.59
N GLN A 7 2.43 -0.87 5.56
CA GLN A 7 3.82 -0.55 5.88
C GLN A 7 4.05 -0.16 7.36
N SER A 8 3.01 0.25 8.09
CA SER A 8 3.14 0.71 9.49
C SER A 8 3.08 -0.41 10.52
N ALA A 9 2.55 -1.57 10.16
CA ALA A 9 2.49 -2.74 11.02
C ALA A 9 2.94 -3.96 10.24
N ILE A 10 3.55 -4.92 10.93
CA ILE A 10 3.89 -6.22 10.34
C ILE A 10 2.58 -6.98 10.16
N VAL A 11 2.00 -6.87 8.97
CA VAL A 11 0.77 -7.57 8.60
C VAL A 11 1.12 -8.60 7.53
N ASN A 12 1.00 -9.87 7.89
CA ASN A 12 1.20 -10.98 6.96
C ASN A 12 -0.08 -11.22 6.16
N TYR A 13 -0.13 -10.66 4.95
CA TYR A 13 -1.22 -10.97 4.04
C TYR A 13 -0.97 -12.30 3.35
N HIS A 14 -2.02 -13.12 3.23
CA HIS A 14 -1.96 -14.38 2.50
C HIS A 14 -2.95 -14.37 1.34
N CYS A 15 -2.57 -15.00 0.23
CA CYS A 15 -3.45 -15.19 -0.91
C CYS A 15 -4.01 -16.62 -0.89
N THR A 16 -5.32 -16.75 -1.08
CA THR A 16 -6.02 -18.04 -1.16
C THR A 16 -6.16 -18.57 -2.59
N ARG A 17 -5.74 -17.81 -3.61
CA ARG A 17 -5.97 -18.11 -5.03
C ARG A 17 -4.69 -18.13 -5.87
N GLY A 18 -3.55 -18.46 -5.27
CA GLY A 18 -2.29 -18.64 -6.00
C GLY A 18 -1.55 -17.34 -6.37
N GLN A 19 -1.78 -16.25 -5.65
CA GLN A 19 -1.03 -14.98 -5.79
C GLN A 19 -1.13 -14.28 -7.17
N THR A 20 -2.13 -14.66 -7.97
CA THR A 20 -2.39 -14.12 -9.32
C THR A 20 -3.74 -13.41 -9.43
N CYS A 21 -4.32 -12.98 -8.30
CA CYS A 21 -5.61 -12.28 -8.30
C CYS A 21 -5.53 -10.99 -9.13
N THR A 22 -6.44 -10.83 -10.08
CA THR A 22 -6.63 -9.57 -10.80
C THR A 22 -7.18 -8.51 -9.84
N ILE A 23 -6.52 -7.34 -9.76
CA ILE A 23 -6.89 -6.24 -8.86
C ILE A 23 -7.50 -5.09 -9.66
N ASP A 24 -8.80 -4.88 -9.51
CA ASP A 24 -9.58 -3.80 -10.10
C ASP A 24 -10.30 -2.96 -9.02
N ARG A 25 -11.08 -1.94 -9.44
CA ARG A 25 -11.77 -1.05 -8.49
C ARG A 25 -12.79 -1.76 -7.59
N VAL A 26 -13.43 -2.82 -8.11
CA VAL A 26 -14.51 -3.57 -7.45
C VAL A 26 -13.94 -4.65 -6.54
N ASN A 27 -12.88 -5.32 -6.96
CA ASN A 27 -12.37 -6.54 -6.35
C ASN A 27 -11.09 -6.33 -5.52
N ARG A 28 -10.49 -5.12 -5.52
CA ARG A 28 -9.24 -4.83 -4.81
C ARG A 28 -9.22 -5.21 -3.33
N ASN A 29 -10.37 -5.25 -2.67
CA ASN A 29 -10.44 -5.63 -1.25
C ASN A 29 -10.51 -7.15 -1.03
N LYS A 30 -10.76 -7.95 -2.07
CA LYS A 30 -10.90 -9.42 -1.97
C LYS A 30 -9.58 -10.12 -1.65
N CYS A 31 -8.44 -9.57 -2.06
CA CYS A 31 -7.14 -10.14 -1.77
C CYS A 31 -6.13 -9.04 -1.39
N GLN A 32 -5.90 -8.90 -0.08
CA GLN A 32 -4.97 -7.91 0.45
C GLN A 32 -3.52 -8.19 0.02
N PHE A 33 -3.12 -9.47 -0.08
CA PHE A 33 -1.81 -9.86 -0.56
C PHE A 33 -1.54 -9.36 -1.99
N CYS A 34 -2.40 -9.74 -2.94
CA CYS A 34 -2.21 -9.36 -4.34
C CYS A 34 -2.36 -7.85 -4.54
N ARG A 35 -3.21 -7.19 -3.75
CA ARG A 35 -3.29 -5.74 -3.76
C ARG A 35 -1.99 -5.08 -3.30
N LEU A 36 -1.40 -5.55 -2.20
CA LEU A 36 -0.13 -5.02 -1.72
C LEU A 36 1.00 -5.29 -2.72
N LYS A 37 1.09 -6.51 -3.23
CA LYS A 37 2.04 -6.88 -4.30
C LYS A 37 1.92 -5.93 -5.50
N LYS A 38 0.70 -5.68 -5.99
CA LYS A 38 0.47 -4.76 -7.09
C LYS A 38 0.89 -3.32 -6.76
N CYS A 39 0.65 -2.85 -5.54
CA CYS A 39 1.13 -1.54 -5.10
C CYS A 39 2.65 -1.44 -5.19
N LEU A 40 3.38 -2.46 -4.73
CA LEU A 40 4.84 -2.52 -4.79
C LEU A 40 5.33 -2.60 -6.25
N GLU A 41 4.71 -3.43 -7.09
CA GLU A 41 5.03 -3.54 -8.53
C GLU A 41 4.85 -2.21 -9.29
N LEU A 42 3.88 -1.40 -8.88
CA LEU A 42 3.66 -0.06 -9.44
C LEU A 42 4.61 1.00 -8.85
N GLY A 43 5.59 0.61 -8.05
CA GLY A 43 6.59 1.50 -7.47
C GLY A 43 6.11 2.30 -6.26
N MET A 44 5.02 1.88 -5.60
CA MET A 44 4.67 2.47 -4.31
C MET A 44 5.73 2.07 -3.29
N SER A 45 6.42 3.05 -2.74
CA SER A 45 7.37 2.87 -1.64
C SER A 45 7.01 3.82 -0.50
N ARG A 46 7.59 3.59 0.68
CA ARG A 46 7.45 4.49 1.83
C ARG A 46 8.08 5.86 1.52
N ASP A 47 9.18 5.84 0.77
CA ASP A 47 10.02 7.01 0.49
C ASP A 47 9.45 7.86 -0.67
N SER A 48 8.70 7.25 -1.59
CA SER A 48 8.03 7.94 -2.71
C SER A 48 6.75 8.69 -2.30
N VAL A 49 6.36 8.66 -1.02
CA VAL A 49 5.24 9.46 -0.53
C VAL A 49 5.70 10.92 -0.46
N LYS A 50 5.50 11.67 -1.56
CA LYS A 50 5.68 13.12 -1.56
C LYS A 50 4.94 13.71 -0.36
N PHE A 51 5.65 14.44 0.49
CA PHE A 51 5.11 15.14 1.65
C PHE A 51 4.24 16.34 1.23
N GLY A 52 3.35 16.17 0.26
CA GLY A 52 2.53 17.24 -0.32
C GLY A 52 1.60 17.94 0.67
N ARG A 53 1.51 17.43 1.92
CA ARG A 53 0.87 18.11 3.05
C ARG A 53 1.72 17.96 4.32
N LEU A 54 2.96 18.46 4.34
CA LEU A 54 3.62 18.74 5.62
C LEU A 54 2.74 19.74 6.38
N GLN A 55 2.27 19.39 7.57
CA GLN A 55 1.76 20.41 8.49
C GLN A 55 2.91 21.39 8.76
N LYS A 56 2.62 22.71 8.76
CA LYS A 56 3.61 23.80 8.91
C LYS A 56 4.64 23.55 10.03
N LYS A 57 4.28 22.84 11.10
CA LYS A 57 5.15 22.49 12.24
C LYS A 57 6.39 21.64 11.93
N GLN A 58 6.51 21.03 10.75
CA GLN A 58 7.68 20.20 10.39
C GLN A 58 8.64 20.86 9.39
N ARG A 59 8.40 22.11 8.99
CA ARG A 59 9.24 22.82 8.02
C ARG A 59 10.38 23.65 8.67
N GLU A 60 10.42 23.72 10.00
CA GLU A 60 11.35 24.56 10.77
C GLU A 60 12.23 23.77 11.75
N LYS A 61 12.58 22.52 11.43
CA LYS A 61 13.65 21.82 12.15
C LYS A 61 14.72 21.35 11.19
#